data_AF-A0A2M6X8V8-F1
#
_entry.id   AF-A0A2M6X8V8-F1
#
_cell.length_a   1.000
_cell.length_b   1.000
_cell.length_c   1.000
_cell.angle_alpha   90.00
_cell.angle_beta   90.00
_cell.angle_gamma   90.00
#
_symmetry.space_group_name_H-M   'P 1'
#
loop_
_entity.id
_entity.type
_entity.pdbx_description
1 polymer ?
#
loop_
_entity_poly.entity_id
_entity_poly.type
_entity_poly.pdbx_seq_one_letter_code
_entity_poly.pdbx_strand_id
1 'polypeptide(L)'
;KLDSRAASVREILGAFLAVLFCPGDINLIRAAPGARRRFLDIAACKVSHAYCGKLMEYNKILRHRNQVLMRVKKNIGKREELIFWNNELTEKGSFIIKFRQKMLQSLAVLTKDYYAQIVSGEENEPWPELNLHYLPSFHIAADSGEEGLRLRFRGELLEKEGTEIFRGQTLFGPHRDDFHFILGRKNIIDQGSRGQFRLAVLALKMAELEFLKTELGERPVLLLDDVFSELDGKRKALVARLLRHQQTFITTTDLSEIAPDLRKDALILEVAGGEILKRKEES
;
A
#
# COMPACT_ATOMS: atom_id res chain seq x y z
N LYS A 1 15.11 -8.48 -17.78
CA LYS A 1 16.00 -9.62 -17.51
C LYS A 1 16.53 -9.46 -16.08
N LEU A 2 16.62 -10.54 -15.31
CA LEU A 2 17.31 -10.57 -14.01
C LEU A 2 18.52 -11.48 -14.21
N ASP A 3 19.72 -11.07 -13.78
CA ASP A 3 20.96 -11.85 -13.98
C ASP A 3 21.13 -12.36 -15.43
N SER A 4 20.88 -11.47 -16.41
CA SER A 4 20.92 -11.76 -17.85
C SER A 4 19.95 -12.82 -18.38
N ARG A 5 19.07 -13.39 -17.55
CA ARG A 5 17.97 -14.28 -17.96
C ARG A 5 16.62 -13.56 -18.09
N ALA A 6 15.74 -14.09 -18.94
CA ALA A 6 14.35 -13.65 -18.94
C ALA A 6 13.74 -13.98 -17.57
N ALA A 7 13.05 -13.01 -16.98
CA ALA A 7 12.44 -13.12 -15.67
C ALA A 7 11.01 -12.63 -15.78
N SER A 8 10.09 -13.36 -15.15
CA SER A 8 8.70 -12.96 -15.02
C SER A 8 8.59 -11.70 -14.15
N VAL A 9 7.51 -10.93 -14.30
CA VAL A 9 7.22 -9.78 -13.42
C VAL A 9 7.23 -10.20 -11.95
N ARG A 10 6.78 -11.43 -11.64
CA ARG A 10 6.80 -12.00 -10.29
C ARG A 10 8.22 -12.20 -9.75
N GLU A 11 9.17 -12.61 -10.58
CA GLU A 11 10.57 -12.76 -10.16
C GLU A 11 11.27 -11.41 -10.00
N ILE A 12 10.85 -10.39 -10.76
CA ILE A 12 11.37 -9.02 -10.61
C ILE A 12 10.84 -8.39 -9.31
N LEU A 13 9.58 -8.66 -8.95
CA LEU A 13 8.97 -8.23 -7.69
C LEU A 13 9.63 -8.97 -6.51
N GLY A 14 10.54 -8.28 -5.82
CA GLY A 14 11.30 -8.81 -4.68
C GLY A 14 12.79 -9.01 -4.96
N ALA A 15 13.22 -9.01 -6.23
CA ALA A 15 14.64 -9.09 -6.58
C ALA A 15 15.42 -7.79 -6.27
N PHE A 16 14.73 -6.64 -6.36
CA PHE A 16 15.24 -5.36 -5.89
C PHE A 16 14.19 -4.71 -5.01
N LEU A 17 14.51 -4.56 -3.74
CA LEU A 17 13.62 -3.96 -2.76
C LEU A 17 13.79 -2.45 -2.80
N ALA A 18 12.74 -1.75 -3.20
CA ALA A 18 12.69 -0.30 -3.13
C ALA A 18 11.33 0.22 -2.65
N VAL A 19 11.37 1.37 -1.97
CA VAL A 19 10.20 2.17 -1.59
C VAL A 19 10.35 3.53 -2.24
N LEU A 20 9.36 3.95 -3.01
CA LEU A 20 9.30 5.28 -3.62
C LEU A 20 8.34 6.15 -2.82
N PHE A 21 8.78 7.37 -2.50
CA PHE A 21 7.91 8.44 -2.04
C PHE A 21 8.02 9.62 -3.00
N CYS A 22 6.90 9.97 -3.63
CA CYS A 22 6.79 11.14 -4.50
C CYS A 22 5.68 12.09 -4.01
N PRO A 23 5.62 13.35 -4.47
CA PRO A 23 4.66 14.33 -3.97
C PRO A 23 3.21 13.90 -4.26
N GLY A 24 3.01 13.16 -5.36
CA GLY A 24 1.74 12.57 -5.74
C GLY A 24 1.19 11.53 -4.77
N ASP A 25 2.01 10.94 -3.89
CA ASP A 25 1.58 9.93 -2.93
C ASP A 25 0.64 10.48 -1.86
N ILE A 26 0.62 11.81 -1.62
CA ILE A 26 -0.42 12.47 -0.79
C ILE A 26 -1.82 12.06 -1.24
N ASN A 27 -2.00 11.81 -2.54
CA ASN A 27 -3.28 11.41 -3.08
C ASN A 27 -3.74 10.06 -2.55
N LEU A 28 -2.88 9.21 -1.98
CA LEU A 28 -3.29 7.92 -1.39
C LEU A 28 -4.44 8.07 -0.37
N ILE A 29 -4.41 9.14 0.43
CA ILE A 29 -5.47 9.48 1.37
C ILE A 29 -6.79 9.76 0.64
N ARG A 30 -6.73 10.56 -0.42
CA ARG A 30 -7.90 10.96 -1.23
C ARG A 30 -8.23 9.99 -2.36
N ALA A 31 -7.46 8.92 -2.52
CA ALA A 31 -7.55 8.11 -3.71
C ALA A 31 -8.86 7.31 -3.74
N ALA A 32 -9.23 6.82 -4.91
CA ALA A 32 -10.25 5.79 -4.97
C ALA A 32 -9.76 4.52 -4.24
N PRO A 33 -10.66 3.70 -3.67
CA PRO A 33 -10.30 2.45 -3.00
C PRO A 33 -9.37 1.54 -3.82
N GLY A 34 -9.50 1.55 -5.15
CA GLY A 34 -8.63 0.78 -6.05
C GLY A 34 -7.14 1.14 -5.95
N ALA A 35 -6.82 2.42 -5.79
CA ALA A 35 -5.42 2.87 -5.65
C ALA A 35 -4.84 2.49 -4.28
N ARG A 36 -5.65 2.60 -3.22
CA ARG A 36 -5.28 2.12 -1.87
C ARG A 36 -5.06 0.61 -1.85
N ARG A 37 -5.97 -0.18 -2.43
CA ARG A 37 -5.76 -1.61 -2.60
C ARG A 37 -4.48 -1.92 -3.38
N ARG A 38 -4.20 -1.17 -4.45
CA ARG A 38 -2.97 -1.34 -5.24
C ARG A 38 -1.72 -1.10 -4.40
N PHE A 39 -1.71 -0.10 -3.52
CA PHE A 39 -0.61 0.11 -2.57
C PHE A 39 -0.39 -1.15 -1.70
N LEU A 40 -1.45 -1.67 -1.07
CA LEU A 40 -1.35 -2.88 -0.25
C LEU A 40 -0.92 -4.10 -1.08
N ASP A 41 -1.47 -4.27 -2.28
CA ASP A 41 -1.13 -5.39 -3.15
C ASP A 41 0.34 -5.37 -3.56
N ILE A 42 0.89 -4.20 -3.89
CA ILE A 42 2.30 -4.05 -4.23
C ILE A 42 3.17 -4.41 -3.02
N ALA A 43 2.89 -3.86 -1.83
CA ALA A 43 3.63 -4.17 -0.62
C ALA A 43 3.58 -5.67 -0.27
N ALA A 44 2.39 -6.28 -0.35
CA ALA A 44 2.19 -7.70 -0.09
C ALA A 44 2.90 -8.60 -1.11
N CYS A 45 2.94 -8.21 -2.39
CA CYS A 45 3.65 -8.96 -3.43
C CYS A 45 5.17 -8.92 -3.26
N LYS A 46 5.74 -7.84 -2.69
CA LYS A 46 7.17 -7.77 -2.37
C LYS A 46 7.57 -8.79 -1.29
N VAL A 47 6.70 -9.02 -0.31
CA VAL A 47 6.99 -9.92 0.83
C VAL A 47 6.57 -11.38 0.59
N SER A 48 5.55 -11.62 -0.24
CA SER A 48 4.97 -12.96 -0.39
C SER A 48 4.68 -13.31 -1.84
N HIS A 49 5.52 -14.21 -2.37
CA HIS A 49 5.30 -14.86 -3.66
C HIS A 49 3.96 -15.60 -3.71
N ALA A 50 3.53 -16.20 -2.58
CA ALA A 50 2.26 -16.90 -2.48
C ALA A 50 1.09 -15.91 -2.63
N TYR A 51 1.14 -14.76 -1.94
CA TYR A 51 0.16 -13.69 -2.09
C TYR A 51 0.05 -13.21 -3.55
N CYS A 52 1.18 -12.91 -4.20
CA CYS A 52 1.19 -12.47 -5.59
C CYS A 52 0.50 -13.49 -6.52
N GLY A 53 0.82 -14.78 -6.36
CA GLY A 53 0.18 -15.86 -7.14
C GLY A 53 -1.33 -15.93 -6.90
N LYS A 54 -1.76 -15.89 -5.63
CA LYS A 54 -3.17 -15.94 -5.23
C LYS A 54 -3.95 -14.72 -5.74
N LEU A 55 -3.35 -13.53 -5.72
CA LEU A 55 -3.95 -12.31 -6.27
C LEU A 55 -4.17 -12.41 -7.78
N MET A 56 -3.20 -12.95 -8.53
CA MET A 56 -3.32 -13.17 -9.97
C MET A 56 -4.42 -14.19 -10.30
N GLU A 57 -4.44 -15.33 -9.61
CA GLU A 57 -5.48 -16.36 -9.72
C GLU A 57 -6.86 -15.76 -9.41
N TYR A 58 -6.99 -15.04 -8.29
CA TYR A 58 -8.21 -14.39 -7.85
C TYR A 58 -8.75 -13.43 -8.91
N ASN A 59 -7.90 -12.57 -9.48
CA ASN A 59 -8.31 -11.62 -10.52
C ASN A 59 -8.76 -12.31 -11.82
N LYS A 60 -8.20 -13.49 -12.15
CA LYS A 60 -8.67 -14.31 -13.27
C LYS A 60 -10.03 -14.92 -12.96
N ILE A 61 -10.18 -15.55 -11.79
CA ILE A 61 -11.44 -16.14 -11.30
C ILE A 61 -12.55 -15.10 -11.27
N LEU A 62 -12.28 -13.91 -10.71
CA LEU A 62 -13.24 -12.80 -10.63
C LEU A 62 -13.75 -12.38 -12.02
N ARG A 63 -12.86 -12.28 -13.01
CA ARG A 63 -13.24 -11.94 -14.39
C ARG A 63 -14.14 -13.01 -14.99
N HIS A 64 -13.79 -14.29 -14.84
CA HIS A 64 -14.63 -15.40 -15.34
C HIS A 64 -15.99 -15.45 -14.63
N ARG A 65 -16.01 -15.30 -13.30
CA ARG A 65 -17.26 -15.24 -12.53
C ARG A 65 -18.16 -14.09 -13.01
N ASN A 66 -17.62 -12.89 -13.22
CA ASN A 66 -18.38 -11.75 -13.73
C ASN A 66 -18.92 -12.01 -15.15
N GLN A 67 -18.19 -12.74 -16.00
CA GLN A 67 -18.70 -13.17 -17.31
C GLN A 67 -19.88 -14.15 -17.16
N VAL A 68 -19.80 -15.10 -16.23
CA VAL A 68 -20.92 -16.01 -15.92
C VAL A 68 -22.13 -15.24 -15.41
N LEU A 69 -21.96 -14.31 -14.46
CA LEU A 69 -23.04 -13.44 -13.98
C LEU A 69 -23.73 -12.71 -15.14
N MET A 70 -22.96 -12.14 -16.08
CA MET A 70 -23.50 -11.47 -17.26
C MET A 70 -24.23 -12.41 -18.23
N ARG A 71 -23.77 -13.66 -18.40
CA ARG A 71 -24.44 -14.67 -19.22
C ARG A 71 -25.76 -15.12 -18.59
N VAL A 72 -25.76 -15.37 -17.28
CA VAL A 72 -26.96 -15.70 -16.51
C VAL A 72 -27.98 -14.56 -16.57
N LYS A 73 -27.53 -13.30 -16.40
CA LYS A 73 -28.36 -12.10 -16.56
C LYS A 73 -29.07 -12.03 -17.92
N LYS A 74 -28.41 -12.50 -18.98
CA LYS A 74 -28.96 -12.54 -20.35
C LYS A 74 -29.77 -13.80 -20.65
N ASN A 75 -30.01 -14.68 -19.67
CA ASN A 75 -30.64 -15.99 -19.84
C ASN A 75 -29.91 -16.93 -20.84
N ILE A 76 -28.60 -16.75 -21.01
CA ILE A 76 -27.74 -17.59 -21.88
C ILE A 76 -26.92 -18.60 -21.05
N GLY A 77 -26.65 -18.28 -19.78
CA GLY A 77 -25.88 -19.12 -18.85
C GLY A 77 -26.75 -19.79 -17.79
N LYS A 78 -26.19 -20.82 -17.15
CA LYS A 78 -26.83 -21.54 -16.05
C LYS A 78 -26.35 -21.01 -14.70
N ARG A 79 -27.24 -20.91 -13.70
CA ARG A 79 -26.89 -20.41 -12.36
C ARG A 79 -25.90 -21.32 -11.66
N GLU A 80 -26.00 -22.62 -11.91
CA GLU A 80 -25.16 -23.68 -11.34
C GLU A 80 -23.67 -23.49 -11.70
N GLU A 81 -23.36 -22.82 -12.82
CA GLU A 81 -21.99 -22.46 -13.19
C GLU A 81 -21.33 -21.57 -12.12
N LEU A 82 -22.10 -20.78 -11.35
CA LEU A 82 -21.59 -19.91 -10.29
C LEU A 82 -21.03 -20.69 -9.09
N ILE A 83 -21.50 -21.92 -8.84
CA ILE A 83 -21.10 -22.72 -7.67
C ILE A 83 -19.59 -22.96 -7.68
N PHE A 84 -19.05 -23.41 -8.81
CA PHE A 84 -17.61 -23.63 -9.00
C PHE A 84 -16.81 -22.35 -8.77
N TRP A 85 -17.23 -21.25 -9.41
CA TRP A 85 -16.54 -19.96 -9.27
C TRP A 85 -16.64 -19.37 -7.88
N ASN A 86 -17.74 -19.58 -7.15
CA ASN A 86 -17.88 -19.15 -5.76
C ASN A 86 -16.86 -19.88 -4.87
N ASN A 87 -16.67 -21.19 -5.05
CA ASN A 87 -15.70 -21.96 -4.28
C ASN A 87 -14.26 -21.52 -4.54
N GLU A 88 -13.89 -21.30 -5.81
CA GLU A 88 -12.57 -20.80 -6.19
C GLU A 88 -12.31 -19.37 -5.70
N LEU A 89 -13.30 -18.48 -5.86
CA LEU A 89 -13.21 -17.07 -5.47
C LEU A 89 -13.05 -16.93 -3.95
N THR A 90 -13.83 -17.69 -3.18
CA THR A 90 -13.79 -17.64 -1.72
C THR A 90 -12.50 -18.21 -1.17
N GLU A 91 -11.94 -19.26 -1.77
CA GLU A 91 -10.65 -19.81 -1.36
C GLU A 91 -9.53 -18.78 -1.48
N LYS A 92 -9.33 -18.24 -2.69
CA LYS A 92 -8.21 -17.32 -2.93
C LYS A 92 -8.48 -15.97 -2.26
N GLY A 93 -9.75 -15.55 -2.23
CA GLY A 93 -10.15 -14.29 -1.62
C GLY A 93 -9.97 -14.27 -0.10
N SER A 94 -10.30 -15.34 0.61
CA SER A 94 -10.10 -15.44 2.06
C SER A 94 -8.62 -15.35 2.43
N PHE A 95 -7.75 -16.04 1.68
CA PHE A 95 -6.30 -15.94 1.86
C PHE A 95 -5.81 -14.49 1.73
N ILE A 96 -6.24 -13.79 0.67
CA ILE A 96 -5.86 -12.38 0.42
C ILE A 96 -6.36 -11.46 1.55
N ILE A 97 -7.61 -11.62 1.97
CA ILE A 97 -8.20 -10.82 3.06
C ILE A 97 -7.40 -11.01 4.34
N LYS A 98 -7.11 -12.25 4.73
CA LYS A 98 -6.39 -12.54 5.98
C LYS A 98 -4.97 -11.97 5.94
N PHE A 99 -4.29 -12.10 4.80
CA PHE A 99 -2.97 -11.53 4.60
C PHE A 99 -2.99 -10.00 4.73
N ARG A 100 -3.94 -9.33 4.06
CA ARG A 100 -4.10 -7.87 4.13
C ARG A 100 -4.43 -7.39 5.54
N GLN A 101 -5.29 -8.09 6.28
CA GLN A 101 -5.60 -7.75 7.68
C GLN A 101 -4.33 -7.79 8.54
N LYS A 102 -3.55 -8.88 8.45
CA LYS A 102 -2.29 -9.01 9.21
C LYS A 102 -1.28 -7.93 8.82
N MET A 103 -1.06 -7.73 7.52
CA MET A 103 -0.12 -6.74 7.03
C MET A 103 -0.51 -5.32 7.43
N LEU A 104 -1.80 -4.96 7.27
CA LEU A 104 -2.27 -3.63 7.62
C LEU A 104 -2.23 -3.38 9.13
N GLN A 105 -2.43 -4.40 9.95
CA GLN A 105 -2.24 -4.30 11.40
C GLN A 105 -0.78 -3.97 11.75
N SER A 106 0.19 -4.65 11.14
CA SER A 106 1.61 -4.33 11.32
C SER A 106 1.94 -2.91 10.82
N LEU A 107 1.44 -2.53 9.64
CA LEU A 107 1.61 -1.19 9.11
C LEU A 107 0.97 -0.12 9.99
N ALA A 108 -0.18 -0.39 10.61
CA ALA A 108 -0.87 0.55 11.49
C ALA A 108 -0.01 0.92 12.70
N VAL A 109 0.59 -0.09 13.36
CA VAL A 109 1.50 0.12 14.50
C VAL A 109 2.72 0.94 14.08
N LEU A 110 3.40 0.53 13.02
CA LEU A 110 4.59 1.24 12.53
C LEU A 110 4.26 2.67 12.07
N THR A 111 3.13 2.86 11.38
CA THR A 111 2.69 4.18 10.90
C THR A 111 2.41 5.12 12.06
N LYS A 112 1.75 4.62 13.12
CA LYS A 112 1.52 5.37 14.34
C LYS A 112 2.85 5.84 14.97
N ASP A 113 3.81 4.95 15.10
CA ASP A 113 5.10 5.24 15.75
C ASP A 113 5.94 6.24 14.93
N TYR A 114 6.02 6.06 13.61
CA TYR A 114 6.73 7.01 12.75
C TYR A 114 6.02 8.37 12.71
N TYR A 115 4.68 8.38 12.67
CA TYR A 115 3.94 9.63 12.70
C TYR A 115 4.20 10.40 13.99
N ALA A 116 4.16 9.74 15.14
CA ALA A 116 4.48 10.34 16.44
C ALA A 116 5.88 10.98 16.45
N GLN A 117 6.89 10.28 15.93
CA GLN A 117 8.27 10.82 15.82
C GLN A 117 8.39 12.02 14.89
N ILE A 118 7.61 12.06 13.80
CA ILE A 118 7.61 13.16 12.83
C ILE A 118 6.95 14.41 13.43
N VAL A 119 5.92 14.25 14.27
CA VAL A 119 5.16 15.38 14.86
C VAL A 119 5.65 15.81 16.25
N SER A 120 6.47 15.00 16.93
CA SER A 120 6.95 15.28 18.31
C SER A 120 7.82 16.53 18.48
N GLY A 121 8.11 17.27 17.41
CA GLY A 121 8.87 18.53 17.44
C GLY A 121 8.01 19.81 17.58
N GLU A 122 6.70 19.66 17.75
CA GLU A 122 5.77 20.79 17.96
C GLU A 122 5.39 20.92 19.44
N GLU A 123 5.97 21.92 20.11
CA GLU A 123 5.81 22.16 21.56
C GLU A 123 4.42 22.70 21.97
N ASN A 124 3.59 23.14 21.02
CA ASN A 124 2.42 23.98 21.31
C ASN A 124 1.05 23.38 20.99
N GLU A 125 0.94 22.16 20.45
CA GLU A 125 -0.37 21.53 20.25
C GLU A 125 -0.29 20.00 20.29
N PRO A 126 -1.16 19.30 21.05
CA PRO A 126 -1.20 17.85 21.02
C PRO A 126 -1.67 17.37 19.64
N TRP A 127 -0.75 16.81 18.86
CA TRP A 127 -1.09 16.22 17.57
C TRP A 127 -1.95 14.96 17.77
N PRO A 128 -3.08 14.84 17.07
CA PRO A 128 -3.93 13.65 17.16
C PRO A 128 -3.19 12.42 16.64
N GLU A 129 -3.44 11.27 17.27
CA GLU A 129 -2.86 9.99 16.89
C GLU A 129 -3.30 9.56 15.48
N LEU A 130 -2.37 9.03 14.68
CA LEU A 130 -2.66 8.46 13.38
C LEU A 130 -2.79 6.94 13.47
N ASN A 131 -3.86 6.39 12.87
CA ASN A 131 -4.09 4.95 12.74
C ASN A 131 -4.53 4.60 11.31
N LEU A 132 -4.42 3.31 10.97
CA LEU A 132 -4.96 2.73 9.73
C LEU A 132 -6.07 1.74 10.09
N HIS A 133 -7.18 1.77 9.35
CA HIS A 133 -8.31 0.90 9.59
C HIS A 133 -8.70 0.12 8.34
N TYR A 134 -8.70 -1.21 8.42
CA TYR A 134 -9.16 -2.09 7.35
C TYR A 134 -10.69 -2.05 7.24
N LEU A 135 -11.20 -1.95 6.01
CA LEU A 135 -12.63 -1.94 5.71
C LEU A 135 -12.96 -3.09 4.75
N PRO A 136 -13.32 -4.27 5.27
CA PRO A 136 -13.75 -5.37 4.42
C PRO A 136 -15.11 -5.06 3.77
N SER A 137 -15.35 -5.65 2.60
CA SER A 137 -16.62 -5.54 1.87
C SER A 137 -17.80 -6.25 2.54
N PHE A 138 -17.55 -7.04 3.57
CA PHE A 138 -18.54 -7.73 4.41
C PHE A 138 -18.00 -7.83 5.84
N HIS A 139 -18.89 -8.05 6.81
CA HIS A 139 -18.50 -8.15 8.22
C HIS A 139 -17.64 -9.39 8.46
N ILE A 140 -16.49 -9.26 9.14
CA ILE A 140 -15.61 -10.37 9.51
C ILE A 140 -15.47 -10.38 11.03
N ALA A 141 -15.77 -11.51 11.68
CA ALA A 141 -15.62 -11.62 13.13
C ALA A 141 -14.12 -11.65 13.50
N ALA A 142 -13.73 -10.97 14.57
CA ALA A 142 -12.33 -10.82 14.97
C ALA A 142 -11.58 -12.16 15.08
N ASP A 143 -12.23 -13.18 15.64
CA ASP A 143 -11.64 -14.50 15.89
C ASP A 143 -11.98 -15.55 14.82
N SER A 144 -12.44 -15.10 13.64
CA SER A 144 -12.66 -16.03 12.54
C SER A 144 -11.33 -16.55 12.01
N GLY A 145 -11.12 -17.86 12.20
CA GLY A 145 -10.11 -18.63 11.48
C GLY A 145 -10.38 -18.62 9.97
N GLU A 146 -9.42 -19.13 9.19
CA GLU A 146 -9.49 -19.09 7.73
C GLU A 146 -10.76 -19.75 7.16
N GLU A 147 -11.15 -20.90 7.70
CA GLU A 147 -12.38 -21.60 7.29
C GLU A 147 -13.64 -20.79 7.64
N GLY A 148 -13.68 -20.18 8.83
CA GLY A 148 -14.80 -19.32 9.23
C GLY A 148 -14.96 -18.10 8.31
N LEU A 149 -13.86 -17.49 7.91
CA LEU A 149 -13.84 -16.40 6.93
C LEU A 149 -14.34 -16.89 5.56
N ARG A 150 -13.87 -18.05 5.08
CA ARG A 150 -14.30 -18.64 3.80
C ARG A 150 -15.79 -18.96 3.79
N LEU A 151 -16.30 -19.59 4.85
CA LEU A 151 -17.72 -19.91 5.00
C LEU A 151 -18.58 -18.65 5.00
N ARG A 152 -18.16 -17.61 5.74
CA ARG A 152 -18.87 -16.33 5.76
C ARG A 152 -18.86 -15.66 4.40
N PHE A 153 -17.71 -15.58 3.74
CA PHE A 153 -17.60 -15.00 2.42
C PHE A 153 -18.49 -15.74 1.40
N ARG A 154 -18.52 -17.08 1.46
CA ARG A 154 -19.44 -17.87 0.63
C ARG A 154 -20.91 -17.57 0.95
N GLY A 155 -21.26 -17.40 2.21
CA GLY A 155 -22.60 -17.00 2.65
C GLY A 155 -23.06 -15.70 2.02
N GLU A 156 -22.23 -14.66 2.03
CA GLU A 156 -22.52 -13.36 1.41
C GLU A 156 -22.78 -13.48 -0.11
N LEU A 157 -21.96 -14.28 -0.81
CA LEU A 157 -22.14 -14.52 -2.25
C LEU A 157 -23.46 -15.24 -2.56
N LEU A 158 -23.84 -16.20 -1.72
CA LEU A 158 -25.11 -16.93 -1.87
C LEU A 158 -26.32 -16.05 -1.57
N GLU A 159 -26.28 -15.30 -0.47
CA GLU A 159 -27.39 -14.43 -0.06
C GLU A 159 -27.63 -13.31 -1.08
N LYS A 160 -26.56 -12.76 -1.67
CA LYS A 160 -26.65 -11.64 -2.62
C LYS A 160 -26.58 -12.07 -4.09
N GLU A 161 -26.60 -13.37 -4.39
CA GLU A 161 -26.46 -13.90 -5.75
C GLU A 161 -27.41 -13.23 -6.75
N GLY A 162 -28.70 -13.10 -6.40
CA GLY A 162 -29.69 -12.45 -7.26
C GLY A 162 -29.34 -10.99 -7.60
N THR A 163 -28.77 -10.25 -6.63
CA THR A 163 -28.33 -8.86 -6.82
C THR A 163 -27.07 -8.80 -7.67
N GLU A 164 -26.14 -9.73 -7.49
CA GLU A 164 -24.92 -9.83 -8.31
C GLU A 164 -25.25 -10.19 -9.76
N ILE A 165 -26.21 -11.09 -10.00
CA ILE A 165 -26.73 -11.42 -11.33
C ILE A 165 -27.36 -10.17 -11.96
N PHE A 166 -28.26 -9.49 -11.24
CA PHE A 166 -28.92 -8.28 -11.75
C PHE A 166 -27.90 -7.20 -12.14
N ARG A 167 -26.89 -6.98 -11.29
CA ARG A 167 -25.81 -6.00 -11.55
C ARG A 167 -24.76 -6.49 -12.55
N GLY A 168 -24.67 -7.79 -12.80
CA GLY A 168 -23.67 -8.39 -13.68
C GLY A 168 -22.23 -8.31 -13.13
N GLN A 169 -22.07 -8.20 -11.81
CA GLN A 169 -20.76 -8.06 -11.17
C GLN A 169 -20.76 -8.62 -9.76
N THR A 170 -19.59 -9.12 -9.34
CA THR A 170 -19.33 -9.51 -7.96
C THR A 170 -19.27 -8.27 -7.05
N LEU A 171 -19.87 -8.36 -5.88
CA LEU A 171 -20.06 -7.28 -4.90
C LEU A 171 -19.24 -7.49 -3.62
N PHE A 172 -18.76 -8.71 -3.36
CA PHE A 172 -18.02 -9.06 -2.15
C PHE A 172 -16.66 -9.68 -2.45
N GLY A 173 -15.69 -9.41 -1.58
CA GLY A 173 -14.34 -9.94 -1.63
C GLY A 173 -13.25 -8.86 -1.68
N PRO A 174 -11.97 -9.25 -1.67
CA PRO A 174 -10.84 -8.31 -1.55
C PRO A 174 -10.74 -7.26 -2.66
N HIS A 175 -11.39 -7.45 -3.81
CA HIS A 175 -11.46 -6.44 -4.87
C HIS A 175 -12.37 -5.24 -4.51
N ARG A 176 -13.17 -5.36 -3.45
CA ARG A 176 -14.10 -4.34 -2.95
C ARG A 176 -13.69 -3.74 -1.62
N ASP A 177 -12.80 -4.40 -0.89
CA ASP A 177 -12.26 -3.94 0.40
C ASP A 177 -11.50 -2.61 0.26
N ASP A 178 -11.31 -1.90 1.37
CA ASP A 178 -10.61 -0.63 1.43
C ASP A 178 -9.82 -0.51 2.76
N PHE A 179 -9.08 0.57 2.93
CA PHE A 179 -8.59 0.98 4.25
C PHE A 179 -8.54 2.49 4.34
N HIS A 180 -8.77 3.05 5.54
CA HIS A 180 -8.73 4.49 5.76
C HIS A 180 -7.69 4.88 6.80
N PHE A 181 -7.24 6.13 6.71
CA PHE A 181 -6.42 6.77 7.73
C PHE A 181 -7.35 7.44 8.74
N ILE A 182 -7.16 7.15 10.01
CA ILE A 182 -7.92 7.73 11.10
C ILE A 182 -7.00 8.65 11.89
N LEU A 183 -7.34 9.93 11.96
CA LEU A 183 -6.62 10.91 12.75
C LEU A 183 -7.46 11.28 13.98
N GLY A 184 -6.99 10.87 15.16
CA GLY A 184 -7.75 10.88 16.40
C GLY A 184 -8.95 9.92 16.31
N ARG A 185 -10.14 10.46 16.06
CA ARG A 185 -11.40 9.68 15.96
C ARG A 185 -12.08 9.78 14.59
N LYS A 186 -11.51 10.55 13.66
CA LYS A 186 -12.16 10.86 12.39
C LYS A 186 -11.32 10.37 11.23
N ASN A 187 -11.98 10.10 10.10
CA ASN A 187 -11.24 9.86 8.88
C ASN A 187 -10.46 11.12 8.53
N ILE A 188 -9.16 10.97 8.25
CA ILE A 188 -8.29 12.11 7.98
C ILE A 188 -8.82 12.90 6.78
N ILE A 189 -9.47 12.25 5.80
CA ILE A 189 -9.97 12.91 4.59
C ILE A 189 -10.98 14.02 4.88
N ASP A 190 -11.74 13.90 5.98
CA ASP A 190 -12.84 14.80 6.31
C ASP A 190 -12.35 16.13 6.90
N GLN A 191 -11.19 16.14 7.57
CA GLN A 191 -10.75 17.29 8.37
C GLN A 191 -9.24 17.58 8.33
N GLY A 192 -8.45 16.72 7.71
CA GLY A 192 -7.01 16.86 7.69
C GLY A 192 -6.53 17.97 6.76
N SER A 193 -5.56 18.75 7.22
CA SER A 193 -4.84 19.71 6.38
C SER A 193 -3.96 19.00 5.35
N ARG A 194 -3.57 19.70 4.28
CA ARG A 194 -2.60 19.16 3.30
C ARG A 194 -1.27 18.75 3.95
N GLY A 195 -0.82 19.52 4.96
CA GLY A 195 0.36 19.18 5.76
C GLY A 195 0.17 17.87 6.51
N GLN A 196 -0.97 17.68 7.18
CA GLN A 196 -1.29 16.43 7.89
C GLN A 196 -1.33 15.23 6.94
N PHE A 197 -1.88 15.38 5.73
CA PHE A 197 -1.86 14.31 4.73
C PHE A 197 -0.44 13.92 4.34
N ARG A 198 0.42 14.90 4.12
CA ARG A 198 1.83 14.69 3.80
C ARG A 198 2.54 13.88 4.86
N LEU A 199 2.40 14.28 6.13
CA LEU A 199 3.05 13.60 7.25
C LEU A 199 2.49 12.20 7.47
N ALA A 200 1.18 12.01 7.29
CA ALA A 200 0.54 10.70 7.40
C ALA A 200 1.01 9.72 6.32
N VAL A 201 1.13 10.18 5.07
CA VAL A 201 1.66 9.36 3.98
C VAL A 201 3.15 9.10 4.13
N LEU A 202 3.94 10.10 4.54
CA LEU A 202 5.35 9.92 4.87
C LEU A 202 5.52 8.86 5.96
N ALA A 203 4.76 8.94 7.06
CA ALA A 203 4.78 7.94 8.12
C ALA A 203 4.44 6.54 7.60
N LEU A 204 3.44 6.41 6.72
CA LEU A 204 3.11 5.14 6.07
C LEU A 204 4.24 4.61 5.19
N LYS A 205 4.97 5.46 4.47
CA LYS A 205 6.11 5.04 3.64
C LYS A 205 7.30 4.60 4.49
N MET A 206 7.55 5.27 5.61
CA MET A 206 8.55 4.83 6.60
C MET A 206 8.13 3.49 7.25
N ALA A 207 6.84 3.32 7.51
CA ALA A 207 6.29 2.05 7.97
C ALA A 207 6.41 0.93 6.92
N GLU A 208 6.17 1.21 5.63
CA GLU A 208 6.39 0.26 4.53
C GLU A 208 7.86 -0.20 4.51
N LEU A 209 8.80 0.72 4.64
CA LEU A 209 10.23 0.44 4.66
C LEU A 209 10.63 -0.50 5.81
N GLU A 210 10.19 -0.20 7.04
CA GLU A 210 10.50 -1.02 8.21
C GLU A 210 9.76 -2.37 8.18
N PHE A 211 8.54 -2.41 7.66
CA PHE A 211 7.78 -3.63 7.45
C PHE A 211 8.53 -4.57 6.48
N LEU A 212 8.96 -4.06 5.31
CA LEU A 212 9.70 -4.85 4.33
C LEU A 212 11.01 -5.39 4.92
N LYS A 213 11.76 -4.54 5.63
CA LYS A 213 12.98 -4.96 6.33
C LYS A 213 12.72 -6.08 7.33
N THR A 214 11.63 -6.00 8.10
CA THR A 214 11.28 -7.00 9.11
C THR A 214 10.89 -8.34 8.47
N GLU A 215 10.09 -8.31 7.41
CA GLU A 215 9.60 -9.53 6.74
C GLU A 215 10.67 -10.21 5.87
N LEU A 216 11.59 -9.43 5.29
CA LEU A 216 12.57 -9.94 4.32
C LEU A 216 14.00 -10.02 4.87
N GLY A 217 14.28 -9.41 6.02
CA GLY A 217 15.63 -9.33 6.60
C GLY A 217 16.57 -8.36 5.89
N GLU A 218 16.14 -7.76 4.77
CA GLU A 218 16.92 -6.84 3.96
C GLU A 218 16.28 -5.45 3.92
N ARG A 219 17.09 -4.40 4.09
CA ARG A 219 16.62 -3.01 4.01
C ARG A 219 16.37 -2.62 2.54
N PRO A 220 15.14 -2.21 2.17
CA PRO A 220 14.88 -1.70 0.82
C PRO A 220 15.63 -0.39 0.56
N VAL A 221 15.97 -0.07 -0.68
CA VAL A 221 16.42 1.27 -1.07
C VAL A 221 15.25 2.25 -0.99
N LEU A 222 15.47 3.43 -0.40
CA LEU A 222 14.45 4.49 -0.37
C LEU A 222 14.69 5.47 -1.52
N LEU A 223 13.65 5.82 -2.24
CA LEU A 223 13.66 6.82 -3.31
C LEU A 223 12.75 7.96 -2.90
N LEU A 224 13.29 9.16 -2.75
CA LEU A 224 12.55 10.37 -2.39
C LEU A 224 12.55 11.32 -3.58
N ASP A 225 11.40 11.51 -4.19
CA ASP A 225 11.23 12.39 -5.34
C ASP A 225 10.67 13.74 -4.89
N ASP A 226 11.51 14.78 -4.84
CA ASP A 226 11.14 16.16 -4.46
C ASP A 226 10.32 16.27 -3.16
N VAL A 227 10.59 15.40 -2.19
CA VAL A 227 9.83 15.35 -0.92
C VAL A 227 10.28 16.45 0.05
N PHE A 228 11.55 16.84 0.02
CA PHE A 228 12.13 17.78 0.99
C PHE A 228 11.61 19.21 0.79
N SER A 229 11.35 19.64 -0.44
CA SER A 229 10.81 20.97 -0.76
C SER A 229 9.43 21.22 -0.14
N GLU A 230 8.75 20.15 0.24
CA GLU A 230 7.42 20.16 0.82
C GLU A 230 7.40 20.16 2.37
N LEU A 231 8.55 20.13 3.02
CA LEU A 231 8.68 20.05 4.48
C LEU A 231 9.31 21.34 5.05
N ASP A 232 8.90 21.74 6.26
CA ASP A 232 9.61 22.81 6.97
C ASP A 232 10.95 22.34 7.56
N GLY A 233 11.77 23.28 8.02
CA GLY A 233 13.11 23.00 8.54
C GLY A 233 13.15 22.00 9.69
N LYS A 234 12.18 22.02 10.61
CA LYS A 234 12.13 21.06 11.73
C LYS A 234 11.83 19.65 11.21
N ARG A 235 10.86 19.54 10.32
CA ARG A 235 10.45 18.26 9.69
C ARG A 235 11.56 17.69 8.81
N LYS A 236 12.27 18.53 8.04
CA LYS A 236 13.46 18.14 7.27
C LYS A 236 14.53 17.51 8.17
N ALA A 237 14.81 18.12 9.32
CA ALA A 237 15.80 17.60 10.27
C ALA A 237 15.37 16.26 10.90
N LEU A 238 14.09 16.10 11.23
CA LEU A 238 13.55 14.84 11.76
C LEU A 238 13.62 13.72 10.72
N VAL A 239 13.15 13.99 9.49
CA VAL A 239 13.24 13.02 8.38
C VAL A 239 14.70 12.64 8.13
N ALA A 240 15.61 13.61 8.09
CA ALA A 240 17.04 13.34 7.94
C ALA A 240 17.60 12.36 8.98
N ARG A 241 17.17 12.47 10.25
CA ARG A 241 17.57 11.52 11.30
C ARG A 241 17.06 10.11 11.02
N LEU A 242 15.81 9.98 10.57
CA LEU A 242 15.23 8.68 10.22
C LEU A 242 15.94 8.01 9.03
N LEU A 243 16.58 8.80 8.17
CA LEU A 243 17.28 8.32 6.97
C LEU A 243 18.74 7.91 7.19
N ARG A 244 19.35 8.19 8.36
CA ARG A 244 20.80 7.98 8.58
C ARG A 244 21.31 6.56 8.34
N HIS A 245 20.46 5.55 8.53
CA HIS A 245 20.80 4.14 8.33
C HIS A 245 20.11 3.51 7.12
N GLN A 246 19.72 4.36 6.17
CA GLN A 246 18.93 3.98 5.02
C GLN A 246 19.61 4.45 3.74
N GLN A 247 19.96 3.51 2.85
CA GLN A 247 20.39 3.87 1.50
C GLN A 247 19.24 4.61 0.81
N THR A 248 19.47 5.87 0.46
CA THR A 248 18.43 6.77 -0.03
C THR A 248 18.91 7.52 -1.27
N PHE A 249 18.08 7.56 -2.31
CA PHE A 249 18.23 8.49 -3.43
C PHE A 249 17.24 9.63 -3.24
N ILE A 250 17.70 10.87 -3.35
CA ILE A 250 16.88 12.07 -3.18
C ILE A 250 17.02 12.91 -4.44
N THR A 251 15.89 13.27 -5.06
CA THR A 251 15.86 14.28 -6.12
C THR A 251 15.47 15.63 -5.53
N THR A 252 16.08 16.70 -6.04
CA THR A 252 15.71 18.07 -5.68
C THR A 252 16.18 19.03 -6.76
N THR A 253 15.47 20.15 -6.92
CA THR A 253 15.89 21.27 -7.76
C THR A 253 16.77 22.28 -7.01
N ASP A 254 16.78 22.24 -5.68
CA ASP A 254 17.59 23.12 -4.83
C ASP A 254 18.22 22.32 -3.68
N LEU A 255 19.55 22.21 -3.72
CA LEU A 255 20.33 21.51 -2.70
C LEU A 255 20.15 22.11 -1.29
N SER A 256 19.79 23.40 -1.19
CA SER A 256 19.55 24.07 0.09
C SER A 256 18.36 23.48 0.86
N GLU A 257 17.41 22.86 0.15
CA GLU A 257 16.24 22.19 0.72
C GLU A 257 16.58 20.91 1.48
N ILE A 258 17.74 20.30 1.17
CA ILE A 258 18.20 19.09 1.84
C ILE A 258 18.82 19.44 3.19
N ALA A 259 18.50 18.64 4.21
CA ALA A 259 19.05 18.83 5.55
C ALA A 259 20.60 18.79 5.51
N PRO A 260 21.30 19.72 6.19
CA PRO A 260 22.77 19.79 6.16
C PRO A 260 23.46 18.47 6.51
N ASP A 261 22.94 17.74 7.49
CA ASP A 261 23.49 16.44 7.91
C ASP A 261 23.47 15.39 6.79
N LEU A 262 22.45 15.41 5.92
CA LEU A 262 22.39 14.49 4.79
C LEU A 262 23.34 14.90 3.66
N ARG A 263 23.55 16.21 3.46
CA ARG A 263 24.40 16.72 2.39
C ARG A 263 25.86 16.32 2.56
N LYS A 264 26.36 16.40 3.80
CA LYS A 264 27.76 16.10 4.13
C LYS A 264 28.17 14.66 3.76
N ASP A 265 27.25 13.71 3.92
CA ASP A 265 27.51 12.30 3.66
C ASP A 265 27.02 11.84 2.27
N ALA A 266 26.46 12.76 1.45
CA ALA A 266 25.82 12.42 0.20
C ALA A 266 26.78 12.45 -1.01
N LEU A 267 26.56 11.51 -1.92
CA LEU A 267 27.06 11.63 -3.30
C LEU A 267 26.12 12.57 -4.07
N ILE A 268 26.61 13.76 -4.41
CA ILE A 268 25.83 14.76 -5.18
C ILE A 268 26.09 14.58 -6.67
N LEU A 269 25.01 14.31 -7.41
CA LEU A 269 25.01 14.13 -8.86
C LEU A 269 24.16 15.21 -9.52
N GLU A 270 24.75 15.98 -10.43
CA GLU A 270 24.02 16.97 -11.23
C GLU A 270 23.44 16.32 -12.49
N VAL A 271 22.15 16.51 -12.75
CA VAL A 271 21.44 15.96 -13.90
C VAL A 271 20.96 17.08 -14.80
N ALA A 272 21.35 17.08 -16.07
CA ALA A 272 20.79 17.98 -17.07
C ALA A 272 20.77 17.32 -18.46
N GLY A 273 19.78 17.66 -19.28
CA GLY A 273 19.64 17.07 -20.62
C GLY A 273 19.38 15.57 -20.63
N GLY A 274 18.98 14.96 -19.51
CA GLY A 274 18.83 13.51 -19.37
C GLY A 274 20.13 12.77 -19.04
N GLU A 275 21.23 13.48 -18.80
CA GLU A 275 22.55 12.93 -18.48
C GLU A 275 23.02 13.34 -17.08
N ILE A 276 23.84 12.49 -16.44
CA ILE A 276 24.52 12.82 -15.19
C ILE A 276 25.83 13.54 -15.55
N LEU A 277 25.91 14.83 -15.24
CA LEU A 277 26.99 15.71 -15.71
C LEU A 277 28.23 15.70 -14.81
N LYS A 278 28.07 15.77 -13.48
CA LYS A 278 29.20 15.90 -12.53
C LYS A 278 28.90 15.31 -11.15
N ARG A 279 29.96 14.81 -10.51
CA ARG A 279 30.04 14.54 -9.06
C ARG A 279 30.52 15.82 -8.37
N LYS A 280 29.71 16.41 -7.48
CA LYS A 280 30.16 17.50 -6.60
C LYS A 280 30.66 16.89 -5.29
N GLU A 281 31.92 17.10 -4.96
CA GLU A 281 32.45 16.87 -3.61
C GLU A 281 32.30 18.20 -2.85
N GLU A 282 31.51 18.21 -1.77
CA GLU A 282 31.51 19.37 -0.86
C GLU A 282 32.83 19.33 -0.05
N SER A 283 33.55 20.45 -0.09
CA SER A 283 34.77 20.71 0.70
C SER A 283 34.42 21.02 2.15
#